data_AF-A0A6N4V4S0-F1
#
_entry.id   AF-A0A6N4V4S0-F1
#
_cell.length_a   1.000
_cell.length_b   1.000
_cell.length_c   1.000
_cell.angle_alpha   90.00
_cell.angle_beta   90.00
_cell.angle_gamma   90.00
#
_symmetry.space_group_name_H-M   'P 1'
#
loop_
_entity.id
_entity.type
_entity.pdbx_description
1 polymer ?
#
loop_
_entity_poly.entity_id
_entity_poly.type
_entity_poly.pdbx_seq_one_letter_code
_entity_poly.pdbx_strand_id
1 'polypeptide(L)'
;MQLSAPADLSALLVTENGKVRSDADFVFFNQPTGPGVRLQPGAQGQPASLGVTLGAVPADIARVRAVITLDNPNTTFGASAAPMAWVSDTAGRPLYEYRIDGLTTESIVIAIELYRRNGEWKVRAVGQGYAGGFAALVTDHGVTVDDAPAPVTTPAPAFTPPPPPPPPAYTPPPPPPAPAYTPPPPPPGPTYAPPPPAATAPAPAANGEVSLVKGRTVNLSKGQRVSLKKDGGVALTQVRMGLGWDPIKQRGMFGNRTPDIDLDASAVLFADAQLVDVCYFGQLASKDGSIRHTGDNLTGEGEGDDEVINVDLTRIPAYVTTVMFIVTSYKGHTFDQLSNAFCRLVDATTNAELARYTLQGANMRYTAMVMAKFFRAGNEWKLQAIGDGMQAKHPGEAAPQLPRFL
;
A
#
# COMPACT_ATOMS: atom_id res chain seq x y z
N MET A 1 -24.17 -1.16 -12.14
CA MET A 1 -23.55 -2.41 -12.64
C MET A 1 -23.96 -3.53 -11.73
N GLN A 2 -24.25 -4.73 -12.22
CA GLN A 2 -24.53 -5.90 -11.38
C GLN A 2 -23.30 -6.80 -11.36
N LEU A 3 -22.88 -7.13 -10.15
CA LEU A 3 -21.67 -7.89 -9.87
C LEU A 3 -22.06 -9.15 -9.11
N SER A 4 -21.41 -10.26 -9.42
CA SER A 4 -21.60 -11.55 -8.74
C SER A 4 -20.57 -11.78 -7.60
N ALA A 5 -19.58 -10.90 -7.51
CA ALA A 5 -18.55 -10.87 -6.48
C ALA A 5 -18.42 -9.44 -5.91
N PRO A 6 -17.94 -9.29 -4.65
CA PRO A 6 -17.59 -7.99 -4.10
C PRO A 6 -16.55 -7.29 -4.98
N ALA A 7 -16.92 -6.12 -5.49
CA ALA A 7 -16.07 -5.32 -6.35
C ALA A 7 -16.39 -3.82 -6.17
N ASP A 8 -15.35 -3.02 -6.30
CA ASP A 8 -15.38 -1.57 -6.28
C ASP A 8 -15.59 -0.97 -7.68
N LEU A 9 -16.31 0.14 -7.73
CA LEU A 9 -16.51 0.95 -8.93
C LEU A 9 -15.71 2.25 -8.83
N SER A 10 -14.92 2.55 -9.86
CA SER A 10 -14.14 3.78 -9.99
C SER A 10 -14.26 4.37 -11.40
N ALA A 11 -13.81 5.61 -11.58
CA ALA A 11 -13.76 6.27 -12.88
C ALA A 11 -12.41 6.95 -13.16
N LEU A 12 -11.90 6.78 -14.38
CA LEU A 12 -10.73 7.50 -14.88
C LEU A 12 -11.16 8.52 -15.93
N LEU A 13 -10.80 9.78 -15.73
CA LEU A 13 -10.97 10.86 -16.69
C LEU A 13 -9.65 11.01 -17.46
N VAL A 14 -9.66 10.70 -18.76
CA VAL A 14 -8.45 10.67 -19.57
C VAL A 14 -8.49 11.67 -20.71
N THR A 15 -7.34 12.27 -20.98
CA THR A 15 -7.10 13.15 -22.13
C THR A 15 -7.15 12.36 -23.44
N GLU A 16 -6.98 13.04 -24.57
CA GLU A 16 -6.94 12.38 -25.89
C GLU A 16 -5.83 11.30 -25.99
N ASN A 17 -4.69 11.56 -25.34
CA ASN A 17 -3.56 10.63 -25.18
C ASN A 17 -3.84 9.41 -24.28
N GLY A 18 -5.04 9.29 -23.74
CA GLY A 18 -5.42 8.18 -22.85
C GLY A 18 -4.79 8.24 -21.46
N LYS A 19 -4.27 9.40 -21.05
CA LYS A 19 -3.63 9.61 -19.75
C LYS A 19 -4.49 10.50 -18.85
N VAL A 20 -4.44 10.30 -17.53
CA VAL A 20 -5.02 11.27 -16.57
C VAL A 20 -4.11 12.49 -16.46
N ARG A 21 -4.65 13.67 -16.11
CA ARG A 21 -3.83 14.88 -15.93
C ARG A 21 -3.24 14.97 -14.52
N SER A 22 -4.00 14.50 -13.53
CA SER A 22 -3.65 14.49 -12.11
C SER A 22 -4.57 13.52 -11.36
N ASP A 23 -4.32 13.31 -10.07
CA ASP A 23 -5.15 12.46 -9.22
C ASP A 23 -6.61 12.96 -9.12
N ALA A 24 -6.86 14.25 -9.36
CA ALA A 24 -8.21 14.82 -9.43
C ALA A 24 -9.10 14.18 -10.53
N ASP A 25 -8.46 13.59 -11.54
CA ASP A 25 -9.12 12.89 -12.65
C ASP A 25 -9.36 11.40 -12.35
N PHE A 26 -9.06 10.94 -11.13
CA PHE A 26 -9.39 9.61 -10.68
C PHE A 26 -10.46 9.66 -9.59
N VAL A 27 -11.65 9.10 -9.88
CA VAL A 27 -12.79 9.09 -8.97
C VAL A 27 -12.96 7.68 -8.41
N PHE A 28 -12.94 7.54 -7.09
CA PHE A 28 -13.06 6.27 -6.39
C PHE A 28 -13.67 6.51 -5.01
N PHE A 29 -13.89 5.48 -4.19
CA PHE A 29 -14.65 5.63 -2.95
C PHE A 29 -14.09 6.70 -1.98
N ASN A 30 -12.77 6.88 -1.93
CA ASN A 30 -12.10 7.88 -1.08
C ASN A 30 -11.91 9.25 -1.77
N GLN A 31 -12.16 9.33 -3.07
CA GLN A 31 -12.27 10.57 -3.83
C GLN A 31 -13.54 10.50 -4.68
N PRO A 32 -14.73 10.56 -4.06
CA PRO A 32 -15.98 10.23 -4.73
C PRO A 32 -16.43 11.31 -5.71
N THR A 33 -15.68 12.41 -5.85
CA THR A 33 -15.99 13.50 -6.77
C THR A 33 -14.76 13.86 -7.59
N GLY A 34 -14.97 14.05 -8.88
CA GLY A 34 -14.00 14.61 -9.82
C GLY A 34 -14.71 15.54 -10.83
N PRO A 35 -13.98 16.10 -11.80
CA PRO A 35 -14.54 17.06 -12.75
C PRO A 35 -15.73 16.51 -13.57
N GLY A 36 -16.95 16.88 -13.19
CA GLY A 36 -18.19 16.41 -13.84
C GLY A 36 -18.52 14.94 -13.61
N VAL A 37 -17.85 14.26 -12.67
CA VAL A 37 -18.08 12.84 -12.34
C VAL A 37 -18.19 12.69 -10.82
N ARG A 38 -19.17 11.90 -10.37
CA ARG A 38 -19.38 11.61 -8.96
C ARG A 38 -19.71 10.13 -8.76
N LEU A 39 -18.95 9.46 -7.91
CA LEU A 39 -19.29 8.13 -7.41
C LEU A 39 -20.37 8.26 -6.34
N GLN A 40 -21.46 7.53 -6.56
CA GLN A 40 -22.60 7.46 -5.66
C GLN A 40 -22.58 6.07 -5.00
N PRO A 41 -22.47 6.01 -3.66
CA PRO A 41 -22.60 4.75 -2.94
C PRO A 41 -23.96 4.12 -3.25
N GLY A 42 -23.96 2.80 -3.44
CA GLY A 42 -25.22 2.06 -3.55
C GLY A 42 -26.00 2.11 -2.23
N ALA A 43 -27.32 2.14 -2.31
CA ALA A 43 -28.16 1.83 -1.15
C ALA A 43 -27.94 0.37 -0.72
N GLN A 44 -28.40 -0.02 0.48
CA GLN A 44 -28.24 -1.40 0.98
C GLN A 44 -28.73 -2.43 -0.06
N GLY A 45 -27.82 -3.29 -0.53
CA GLY A 45 -28.09 -4.31 -1.56
C GLY A 45 -28.11 -3.82 -3.00
N GLN A 46 -27.84 -2.54 -3.26
CA GLN A 46 -27.68 -1.97 -4.60
C GLN A 46 -26.20 -1.70 -4.89
N PRO A 47 -25.75 -1.88 -6.14
CA PRO A 47 -24.39 -1.57 -6.54
C PRO A 47 -24.14 -0.06 -6.55
N ALA A 48 -22.89 0.35 -6.34
CA ALA A 48 -22.47 1.73 -6.55
C ALA A 48 -22.71 2.17 -8.01
N SER A 49 -22.89 3.48 -8.22
CA SER A 49 -23.11 4.06 -9.55
C SER A 49 -22.23 5.28 -9.77
N LEU A 50 -21.92 5.56 -11.04
CA LEU A 50 -21.21 6.78 -11.45
C LEU A 50 -22.21 7.76 -12.04
N GLY A 51 -22.44 8.88 -11.37
CA GLY A 51 -23.15 10.02 -11.93
C GLY A 51 -22.19 10.86 -12.77
N VAL A 52 -22.52 11.10 -14.04
CA VAL A 52 -21.69 11.92 -14.94
C VAL A 52 -22.49 13.10 -15.46
N THR A 53 -22.06 14.31 -15.12
CA THR A 53 -22.58 15.56 -15.67
C THR A 53 -21.72 15.96 -16.87
N LEU A 54 -22.12 15.47 -18.04
CA LEU A 54 -21.37 15.57 -19.30
C LEU A 54 -20.94 17.00 -19.70
N GLY A 55 -21.72 18.01 -19.34
CA GLY A 55 -21.40 19.43 -19.58
C GLY A 55 -20.39 20.04 -18.59
N ALA A 56 -20.18 19.40 -17.43
CA ALA A 56 -19.23 19.83 -16.41
C ALA A 56 -17.86 19.14 -16.53
N VAL A 57 -17.73 18.16 -17.43
CA VAL A 57 -16.45 17.51 -17.72
C VAL A 57 -15.57 18.49 -18.52
N PRO A 58 -14.34 18.81 -18.08
CA PRO A 58 -13.44 19.75 -18.74
C PRO A 58 -13.20 19.45 -20.23
N ALA A 59 -12.93 20.48 -21.03
CA ALA A 59 -12.79 20.37 -22.49
C ALA A 59 -11.63 19.46 -22.93
N ASP A 60 -10.56 19.44 -22.14
CA ASP A 60 -9.34 18.66 -22.34
C ASP A 60 -9.44 17.19 -21.89
N ILE A 61 -10.54 16.82 -21.23
CA ILE A 61 -10.90 15.42 -21.00
C ILE A 61 -11.64 14.89 -22.22
N ALA A 62 -11.07 13.86 -22.84
CA ALA A 62 -11.62 13.22 -24.03
C ALA A 62 -12.58 12.07 -23.66
N ARG A 63 -12.30 11.36 -22.56
CA ARG A 63 -13.02 10.12 -22.20
C ARG A 63 -13.16 9.97 -20.68
N VAL A 64 -14.26 9.37 -20.25
CA VAL A 64 -14.51 8.93 -18.87
C VAL A 64 -14.69 7.41 -18.90
N ARG A 65 -13.83 6.68 -18.20
CA ARG A 65 -13.82 5.21 -18.17
C ARG A 65 -14.36 4.72 -16.84
N ALA A 66 -15.38 3.87 -16.86
CA ALA A 66 -15.88 3.16 -15.68
C ALA A 66 -15.09 1.87 -15.48
N VAL A 67 -14.47 1.73 -14.31
CA VAL A 67 -13.56 0.64 -13.96
C VAL A 67 -14.14 -0.16 -12.80
N ILE A 68 -14.10 -1.48 -12.92
CA ILE A 68 -14.51 -2.43 -11.88
C ILE A 68 -13.26 -3.12 -11.36
N THR A 69 -13.11 -3.20 -10.04
CA THR A 69 -11.97 -3.84 -9.36
C THR A 69 -12.50 -4.83 -8.34
N LEU A 70 -12.06 -6.09 -8.36
CA LEU A 70 -12.45 -7.05 -7.32
C LEU A 70 -11.82 -6.67 -5.98
N ASP A 71 -12.60 -6.77 -4.90
CA ASP A 71 -12.15 -6.37 -3.54
C ASP A 71 -11.03 -7.27 -3.00
N ASN A 72 -10.97 -8.52 -3.48
CA ASN A 72 -9.94 -9.48 -3.11
C ASN A 72 -8.93 -9.62 -4.26
N PRO A 73 -7.67 -9.20 -4.09
CA PRO A 73 -6.65 -9.25 -5.14
C PRO A 73 -6.25 -10.69 -5.54
N ASN A 74 -6.61 -11.70 -4.75
CA ASN A 74 -6.40 -13.12 -5.08
C ASN A 74 -7.57 -13.75 -5.86
N THR A 75 -8.62 -12.98 -6.15
CA THR A 75 -9.76 -13.43 -6.95
C THR A 75 -9.70 -12.83 -8.35
N THR A 76 -10.22 -13.56 -9.34
CA THR A 76 -10.28 -13.14 -10.73
C THR A 76 -11.70 -13.23 -11.24
N PHE A 77 -12.04 -12.44 -12.26
CA PHE A 77 -13.39 -12.42 -12.83
C PHE A 77 -13.78 -13.76 -13.46
N GLY A 78 -12.81 -14.57 -13.90
CA GLY A 78 -13.04 -15.93 -14.41
C GLY A 78 -13.54 -16.92 -13.36
N ALA A 79 -13.40 -16.62 -12.06
CA ALA A 79 -13.95 -17.42 -10.96
C ALA A 79 -15.40 -17.03 -10.61
N SER A 80 -16.00 -16.08 -11.34
CA SER A 80 -17.32 -15.50 -11.04
C SER A 80 -18.20 -15.43 -12.28
N ALA A 81 -19.50 -15.18 -12.10
CA ALA A 81 -20.38 -14.93 -13.24
C ALA A 81 -20.04 -13.57 -13.87
N ALA A 82 -20.05 -13.51 -15.21
CA ALA A 82 -19.71 -12.32 -15.98
C ALA A 82 -20.44 -11.07 -15.46
N PRO A 83 -19.70 -9.97 -15.18
CA PRO A 83 -20.31 -8.76 -14.66
C PRO A 83 -21.18 -8.08 -15.74
N MET A 84 -22.23 -7.41 -15.28
CA MET A 84 -23.16 -6.67 -16.14
C MET A 84 -23.01 -5.17 -15.90
N ALA A 85 -22.74 -4.43 -16.96
CA ALA A 85 -22.70 -2.97 -16.93
C ALA A 85 -23.93 -2.38 -17.59
N TRP A 86 -24.45 -1.28 -17.04
CA TRP A 86 -25.55 -0.52 -17.65
C TRP A 86 -25.29 0.97 -17.55
N VAL A 87 -25.86 1.70 -18.50
CA VAL A 87 -25.93 3.16 -18.51
C VAL A 87 -27.40 3.54 -18.48
N SER A 88 -27.78 4.44 -17.58
CA SER A 88 -29.13 4.96 -17.47
C SER A 88 -29.17 6.47 -17.62
N ASP A 89 -30.33 7.01 -17.96
CA ASP A 89 -30.58 8.45 -17.85
C ASP A 89 -30.77 8.88 -16.39
N THR A 90 -30.98 10.19 -16.16
CA THR A 90 -31.20 10.75 -14.81
C THR A 90 -32.52 10.32 -14.18
N ALA A 91 -33.46 9.77 -14.94
CA ALA A 91 -34.70 9.19 -14.44
C ALA A 91 -34.53 7.69 -14.08
N GLY A 92 -33.32 7.15 -14.23
CA GLY A 92 -33.01 5.74 -13.96
C GLY A 92 -33.42 4.79 -15.07
N ARG A 93 -33.85 5.28 -16.24
CA ARG A 93 -34.21 4.42 -17.36
C ARG A 93 -32.94 3.85 -18.00
N PRO A 94 -32.78 2.51 -18.11
CA PRO A 94 -31.62 1.93 -18.76
C PRO A 94 -31.62 2.29 -20.25
N LEU A 95 -30.51 2.87 -20.70
CA LEU A 95 -30.26 3.24 -22.09
C LEU A 95 -29.46 2.15 -22.80
N TYR A 96 -28.48 1.58 -22.10
CA TYR A 96 -27.58 0.56 -22.62
C TYR A 96 -27.26 -0.46 -21.55
N GLU A 97 -27.09 -1.71 -21.96
CA GLU A 97 -26.66 -2.82 -21.12
C GLU A 97 -25.55 -3.58 -21.86
N TYR A 98 -24.56 -4.04 -21.11
CA TYR A 98 -23.40 -4.73 -21.65
C TYR A 98 -22.92 -5.80 -20.65
N ARG A 99 -22.97 -7.06 -21.09
CA ARG A 99 -22.40 -8.20 -20.38
C ARG A 99 -20.94 -8.35 -20.77
N ILE A 100 -20.05 -8.43 -19.78
CA ILE A 100 -18.62 -8.55 -20.02
C ILE A 100 -18.20 -10.02 -19.96
N ASP A 101 -18.30 -10.71 -21.09
CA ASP A 101 -17.88 -12.10 -21.23
C ASP A 101 -16.37 -12.21 -21.54
N GLY A 102 -15.80 -13.41 -21.38
CA GLY A 102 -14.41 -13.71 -21.76
C GLY A 102 -13.34 -13.30 -20.74
N LEU A 103 -13.74 -12.83 -19.56
CA LEU A 103 -12.83 -12.58 -18.45
C LEU A 103 -12.36 -13.90 -17.82
N THR A 104 -11.07 -14.00 -17.53
CA THR A 104 -10.40 -15.18 -16.97
C THR A 104 -9.55 -14.79 -15.76
N THR A 105 -8.31 -14.34 -16.00
CA THR A 105 -7.30 -14.08 -14.97
C THR A 105 -7.33 -12.63 -14.45
N GLU A 106 -8.18 -11.79 -15.01
CA GLU A 106 -8.23 -10.37 -14.72
C GLU A 106 -8.93 -10.10 -13.39
N SER A 107 -8.35 -9.21 -12.58
CA SER A 107 -8.94 -8.71 -11.34
C SER A 107 -9.52 -7.31 -11.48
N ILE A 108 -9.27 -6.66 -12.63
CA ILE A 108 -9.74 -5.31 -12.97
C ILE A 108 -10.23 -5.27 -14.40
N VAL A 109 -11.30 -4.50 -14.65
CA VAL A 109 -11.90 -4.36 -15.98
C VAL A 109 -12.35 -2.91 -16.23
N ILE A 110 -11.97 -2.36 -17.37
CA ILE A 110 -12.63 -1.17 -17.93
C ILE A 110 -13.91 -1.65 -18.62
N ALA A 111 -15.05 -1.39 -17.99
CA ALA A 111 -16.33 -1.90 -18.45
C ALA A 111 -16.92 -1.05 -19.58
N ILE A 112 -17.02 0.26 -19.36
CA ILE A 112 -17.67 1.22 -20.25
C ILE A 112 -16.80 2.48 -20.37
N GLU A 113 -16.78 3.08 -21.55
CA GLU A 113 -16.18 4.39 -21.81
C GLU A 113 -17.24 5.35 -22.35
N LEU A 114 -17.35 6.52 -21.73
CA LEU A 114 -18.01 7.69 -22.32
C LEU A 114 -16.93 8.51 -23.02
N TYR A 115 -17.09 8.84 -24.29
CA TYR A 115 -16.09 9.56 -25.07
C TYR A 115 -16.71 10.66 -25.93
N ARG A 116 -15.95 11.73 -26.17
CA ARG A 116 -16.35 12.80 -27.08
C ARG A 116 -15.98 12.46 -28.52
N ARG A 117 -16.90 12.71 -29.45
CA ARG A 117 -16.64 12.65 -30.90
C ARG A 117 -17.48 13.71 -31.60
N ASN A 118 -16.80 14.65 -32.25
CA ASN A 118 -17.40 15.79 -32.95
C ASN A 118 -18.28 16.67 -32.03
N GLY A 119 -17.81 16.94 -30.81
CA GLY A 119 -18.54 17.77 -29.83
C GLY A 119 -19.67 17.04 -29.09
N GLU A 120 -20.00 15.81 -29.47
CA GLU A 120 -21.03 15.00 -28.81
C GLU A 120 -20.42 13.91 -27.94
N TRP A 121 -21.10 13.58 -26.84
CA TRP A 121 -20.77 12.42 -26.02
C TRP A 121 -21.39 11.15 -26.60
N LYS A 122 -20.60 10.08 -26.60
CA LYS A 122 -20.97 8.74 -27.05
C LYS A 122 -20.55 7.73 -25.98
N VAL A 123 -21.23 6.57 -25.96
CA VAL A 123 -20.89 5.45 -25.09
C VAL A 123 -20.23 4.34 -25.91
N ARG A 124 -19.29 3.62 -25.30
CA ARG A 124 -18.65 2.43 -25.85
C ARG A 124 -18.60 1.33 -24.79
N ALA A 125 -19.02 0.13 -25.16
CA ALA A 125 -18.72 -1.08 -24.40
C ALA A 125 -17.24 -1.45 -24.64
N VAL A 126 -16.46 -1.57 -23.57
CA VAL A 126 -15.00 -1.78 -23.67
C VAL A 126 -14.63 -3.21 -23.27
N GLY A 127 -14.98 -3.62 -22.05
CA GLY A 127 -14.70 -4.97 -21.56
C GLY A 127 -13.23 -5.35 -21.47
N GLN A 128 -12.33 -4.36 -21.35
CA GLN A 128 -10.89 -4.61 -21.33
C GLN A 128 -10.46 -4.98 -19.91
N GLY A 129 -10.07 -6.23 -19.71
CA GLY A 129 -9.53 -6.71 -18.44
C GLY A 129 -8.01 -6.49 -18.30
N TYR A 130 -7.56 -6.42 -17.04
CA TYR A 130 -6.16 -6.27 -16.66
C TYR A 130 -5.77 -7.39 -15.67
N ALA A 131 -5.01 -8.38 -16.16
CA ALA A 131 -4.47 -9.49 -15.35
C ALA A 131 -3.38 -9.03 -14.37
N GLY A 132 -2.62 -7.99 -14.73
CA GLY A 132 -1.65 -7.33 -13.84
C GLY A 132 -2.30 -6.44 -12.77
N GLY A 133 -3.62 -6.50 -12.61
CA GLY A 133 -4.37 -5.76 -11.60
C GLY A 133 -4.26 -4.25 -11.75
N PHE A 134 -4.34 -3.55 -10.61
CA PHE A 134 -4.43 -2.09 -10.56
C PHE A 134 -3.20 -1.41 -11.14
N ALA A 135 -2.02 -1.94 -10.83
CA ALA A 135 -0.74 -1.46 -11.37
C ALA A 135 -0.74 -1.40 -12.90
N ALA A 136 -1.20 -2.46 -13.57
CA ALA A 136 -1.24 -2.48 -15.04
C ALA A 136 -2.20 -1.43 -15.63
N LEU A 137 -3.36 -1.23 -15.00
CA LEU A 137 -4.33 -0.20 -15.42
C LEU A 137 -3.75 1.21 -15.28
N VAL A 138 -3.17 1.53 -14.12
CA VAL A 138 -2.70 2.89 -13.81
C VAL A 138 -1.47 3.27 -14.65
N THR A 139 -0.57 2.33 -14.91
CA THR A 139 0.56 2.52 -15.85
C THR A 139 0.06 2.83 -17.26
N ASP A 140 -0.93 2.08 -17.76
CA ASP A 140 -1.54 2.31 -19.08
C ASP A 140 -2.19 3.70 -19.19
N HIS A 141 -2.68 4.23 -18.06
CA HIS A 141 -3.26 5.57 -17.95
C HIS A 141 -2.31 6.66 -17.44
N GLY A 142 -1.00 6.38 -17.43
CA GLY A 142 0.03 7.41 -17.24
C GLY A 142 0.13 7.93 -15.82
N VAL A 143 -0.55 7.26 -14.89
CA VAL A 143 -0.25 7.37 -13.47
C VAL A 143 1.00 6.54 -13.23
N THR A 144 2.07 7.20 -12.80
CA THR A 144 3.32 6.50 -12.46
C THR A 144 3.14 5.82 -11.11
N VAL A 145 3.01 4.49 -11.14
CA VAL A 145 3.17 3.60 -10.01
C VAL A 145 4.41 2.76 -10.30
N ASP A 146 5.50 3.00 -9.56
CA ASP A 146 6.72 2.18 -9.62
C ASP A 146 6.48 0.88 -8.81
N ASP A 147 5.54 0.05 -9.29
CA ASP A 147 5.44 -1.36 -8.90
C ASP A 147 4.46 -2.06 -9.87
N ALA A 148 4.99 -2.60 -10.97
CA ALA A 148 4.29 -3.59 -11.78
C ALA A 148 4.82 -4.98 -11.39
N PRO A 149 3.95 -5.95 -11.00
CA PRO A 149 4.42 -7.30 -10.81
C PRO A 149 4.91 -7.85 -12.15
N ALA A 150 6.07 -8.52 -12.13
CA ALA A 150 6.60 -9.20 -13.31
C ALA A 150 5.54 -10.15 -13.89
N PRO A 151 5.41 -10.25 -15.23
CA PRO A 151 4.46 -11.17 -15.84
C PRO A 151 4.70 -12.59 -15.34
N VAL A 152 3.64 -13.24 -14.85
CA VAL A 152 3.68 -14.63 -14.41
C VAL A 152 4.15 -15.50 -15.57
N THR A 153 5.35 -16.07 -15.42
CA THR A 153 5.88 -17.07 -16.34
C THR A 153 5.14 -18.39 -16.11
N THR A 154 4.67 -18.99 -17.20
CA THR A 154 4.07 -20.33 -17.22
C THR A 154 5.03 -21.34 -16.56
N PRO A 155 4.58 -22.27 -15.70
CA PRO A 155 5.49 -23.19 -15.03
C PRO A 155 6.17 -24.10 -16.06
N ALA A 156 7.50 -24.13 -16.06
CA ALA A 156 8.28 -25.16 -16.75
C ALA A 156 8.04 -26.53 -16.08
N PRO A 157 8.06 -27.65 -16.82
CA PRO A 157 7.81 -28.97 -16.27
C PRO A 157 8.85 -29.34 -15.20
N ALA A 158 8.38 -30.08 -14.18
CA ALA A 158 9.16 -30.43 -12.99
C ALA A 158 10.46 -31.19 -13.33
N PHE A 159 11.58 -30.67 -12.85
CA PHE A 159 12.88 -31.34 -12.86
C PHE A 159 12.83 -32.59 -11.97
N THR A 160 13.13 -33.75 -12.55
CA THR A 160 13.48 -34.96 -11.78
C THR A 160 14.97 -34.90 -11.41
N PRO A 161 15.35 -35.12 -10.14
CA PRO A 161 16.75 -35.13 -9.74
C PRO A 161 17.48 -36.36 -10.30
N PRO A 162 18.77 -36.23 -10.71
CA PRO A 162 19.57 -37.37 -11.16
C PRO A 162 19.96 -38.29 -10.00
N PRO A 163 20.22 -39.59 -10.26
CA PRO A 163 20.58 -40.56 -9.23
C PRO A 163 21.96 -40.28 -8.61
N PRO A 164 22.21 -40.72 -7.37
CA PRO A 164 23.46 -40.45 -6.66
C PRO A 164 24.66 -41.21 -7.25
N PRO A 165 25.89 -40.67 -7.13
CA PRO A 165 27.11 -41.31 -7.63
C PRO A 165 27.56 -42.50 -6.77
N PRO A 166 28.29 -43.48 -7.35
CA PRO A 166 28.79 -44.65 -6.61
C PRO A 166 29.90 -44.27 -5.61
N PRO A 167 30.10 -45.06 -4.54
CA PRO A 167 31.06 -44.76 -3.49
C PRO A 167 32.53 -44.89 -3.95
N PRO A 168 33.45 -44.10 -3.37
CA PRO A 168 34.86 -44.09 -3.76
C PRO A 168 35.63 -45.32 -3.25
N ALA A 169 36.59 -45.79 -4.07
CA ALA A 169 37.52 -46.86 -3.73
C ALA A 169 38.61 -46.38 -2.76
N TYR A 170 38.95 -47.24 -1.79
CA TYR A 170 39.95 -47.00 -0.75
C TYR A 170 41.38 -46.95 -1.33
N THR A 171 42.18 -45.95 -0.94
CA THR A 171 43.63 -45.91 -1.16
C THR A 171 44.38 -45.77 0.18
N PRO A 172 45.50 -46.49 0.39
CA PRO A 172 46.22 -46.48 1.67
C PRO A 172 47.12 -45.23 1.81
N PRO A 173 47.50 -44.84 3.04
CA PRO A 173 48.18 -43.57 3.32
C PRO A 173 49.68 -43.59 2.98
N PRO A 174 50.29 -42.43 2.66
CA PRO A 174 51.70 -42.32 2.29
C PRO A 174 52.65 -42.24 3.51
N PRO A 175 53.94 -42.60 3.33
CA PRO A 175 54.99 -42.50 4.36
C PRO A 175 55.54 -41.05 4.53
N PRO A 176 56.28 -40.76 5.62
CA PRO A 176 56.64 -39.39 6.05
C PRO A 176 57.76 -38.74 5.21
N PRO A 177 57.96 -37.40 5.31
CA PRO A 177 58.73 -36.63 4.33
C PRO A 177 60.24 -36.62 4.58
N ALA A 178 61.01 -36.49 3.50
CA ALA A 178 62.45 -36.25 3.45
C ALA A 178 62.76 -34.83 2.91
N PRO A 179 63.95 -34.25 3.17
CA PRO A 179 64.16 -32.81 3.25
C PRO A 179 64.30 -32.08 1.89
N ALA A 180 64.02 -30.78 1.95
CA ALA A 180 63.89 -29.85 0.84
C ALA A 180 65.18 -29.66 0.02
N TYR A 181 65.00 -29.71 -1.31
CA TYR A 181 65.92 -29.15 -2.31
C TYR A 181 65.14 -28.15 -3.15
N THR A 182 65.60 -26.90 -3.19
CA THR A 182 65.04 -25.82 -4.03
C THR A 182 65.81 -25.72 -5.35
N PRO A 183 65.17 -25.88 -6.51
CA PRO A 183 65.77 -25.57 -7.81
C PRO A 183 65.65 -24.08 -8.19
N PRO A 184 66.50 -23.57 -9.10
CA PRO A 184 66.64 -22.15 -9.42
C PRO A 184 65.50 -21.58 -10.29
N PRO A 185 65.35 -20.24 -10.38
CA PRO A 185 64.18 -19.60 -10.97
C PRO A 185 64.16 -19.65 -12.51
N PRO A 186 62.96 -19.71 -13.13
CA PRO A 186 62.81 -19.64 -14.58
C PRO A 186 62.89 -18.19 -15.11
N PRO A 187 63.15 -18.00 -16.43
CA PRO A 187 63.30 -16.70 -17.05
C PRO A 187 61.96 -15.94 -17.23
N PRO A 188 61.98 -14.63 -17.51
CA PRO A 188 60.80 -13.78 -17.45
C PRO A 188 59.87 -13.97 -18.67
N GLY A 189 58.60 -14.26 -18.41
CA GLY A 189 57.50 -14.16 -19.38
C GLY A 189 56.91 -12.73 -19.44
N PRO A 190 56.13 -12.39 -20.48
CA PRO A 190 55.63 -11.04 -20.70
C PRO A 190 54.68 -10.60 -19.59
N THR A 191 54.82 -9.32 -19.22
CA THR A 191 54.00 -8.61 -18.23
C THR A 191 52.54 -8.53 -18.67
N TYR A 192 51.66 -9.23 -17.96
CA TYR A 192 50.24 -8.86 -17.86
C TYR A 192 50.03 -8.13 -16.53
N ALA A 193 49.55 -6.90 -16.61
CA ALA A 193 49.14 -6.12 -15.45
C ALA A 193 47.98 -6.81 -14.73
N PRO A 194 47.97 -6.86 -13.38
CA PRO A 194 46.80 -7.34 -12.65
C PRO A 194 45.63 -6.37 -12.86
N PRO A 195 44.38 -6.86 -13.03
CA PRO A 195 43.23 -5.98 -13.07
C PRO A 195 43.04 -5.30 -11.70
N PRO A 196 42.46 -4.09 -11.66
CA PRO A 196 42.21 -3.38 -10.42
C PRO A 196 41.23 -4.15 -9.52
N PRO A 197 41.26 -3.95 -8.19
CA PRO A 197 40.31 -4.59 -7.29
C PRO A 197 38.89 -4.21 -7.72
N ALA A 198 38.06 -5.23 -7.93
CA ALA A 198 36.65 -5.06 -8.25
C ALA A 198 36.00 -4.22 -7.14
N ALA A 199 35.40 -3.10 -7.54
CA ALA A 199 34.50 -2.35 -6.69
C ALA A 199 33.43 -3.32 -6.15
N THR A 200 33.24 -3.33 -4.83
CA THR A 200 32.13 -3.99 -4.17
C THR A 200 30.83 -3.59 -4.87
N ALA A 201 30.17 -4.57 -5.48
CA ALA A 201 28.86 -4.42 -6.07
C ALA A 201 27.88 -3.86 -5.00
N PRO A 202 26.98 -2.94 -5.36
CA PRO A 202 25.87 -2.59 -4.49
C PRO A 202 25.04 -3.85 -4.24
N ALA A 203 24.62 -4.04 -2.98
CA ALA A 203 23.63 -5.04 -2.63
C ALA A 203 22.41 -4.93 -3.57
N PRO A 204 21.78 -6.06 -3.97
CA PRO A 204 20.61 -6.02 -4.84
C PRO A 204 19.54 -5.14 -4.19
N ALA A 205 19.08 -4.13 -4.93
CA ALA A 205 18.01 -3.25 -4.52
C ALA A 205 16.76 -4.09 -4.17
N ALA A 206 16.19 -3.82 -3.01
CA ALA A 206 14.95 -4.44 -2.57
C ALA A 206 13.80 -3.93 -3.46
N ASN A 207 13.23 -4.83 -4.27
CA ASN A 207 11.99 -4.57 -5.00
C ASN A 207 10.87 -4.22 -3.99
N GLY A 208 10.18 -3.08 -4.18
CA GLY A 208 9.03 -2.62 -3.38
C GLY A 208 9.27 -1.38 -2.48
N GLU A 209 10.36 -0.64 -2.66
CA GLU A 209 10.68 0.57 -1.88
C GLU A 209 10.42 1.85 -2.66
N VAL A 210 9.50 2.68 -2.17
CA VAL A 210 9.18 4.00 -2.74
C VAL A 210 10.09 5.08 -2.16
N SER A 211 10.35 6.13 -2.93
CA SER A 211 11.11 7.31 -2.47
C SER A 211 10.18 8.50 -2.20
N LEU A 212 10.51 9.30 -1.19
CA LEU A 212 9.74 10.49 -0.84
C LEU A 212 10.15 11.66 -1.73
N VAL A 213 9.20 12.11 -2.54
CA VAL A 213 9.39 13.24 -3.46
C VAL A 213 8.85 14.52 -2.83
N LYS A 214 9.62 15.62 -2.91
CA LYS A 214 9.18 16.90 -2.33
C LYS A 214 7.89 17.38 -3.02
N GLY A 215 6.86 17.66 -2.21
CA GLY A 215 5.58 18.19 -2.70
C GLY A 215 4.64 17.14 -3.30
N ARG A 216 4.97 15.85 -3.20
CA ARG A 216 4.11 14.75 -3.61
C ARG A 216 3.87 13.81 -2.43
N THR A 217 2.62 13.62 -2.05
CA THR A 217 2.23 12.59 -1.09
C THR A 217 2.29 11.21 -1.75
N VAL A 218 2.94 10.27 -1.07
CA VAL A 218 2.96 8.86 -1.47
C VAL A 218 1.79 8.12 -0.83
N ASN A 219 0.85 7.61 -1.62
CA ASN A 219 -0.18 6.71 -1.12
C ASN A 219 0.39 5.29 -1.02
N LEU A 220 0.50 4.77 0.20
CA LEU A 220 1.04 3.47 0.51
C LEU A 220 -0.02 2.38 0.36
N SER A 221 0.41 1.22 -0.14
CA SER A 221 -0.30 -0.05 -0.05
C SER A 221 0.21 -0.87 1.12
N LYS A 222 -0.58 -1.86 1.55
CA LYS A 222 -0.18 -2.78 2.63
C LYS A 222 1.16 -3.46 2.30
N GLY A 223 2.09 -3.44 3.25
CA GLY A 223 3.42 -4.01 3.11
C GLY A 223 4.44 -3.10 2.42
N GLN A 224 4.00 -2.00 1.79
CA GLN A 224 4.88 -1.10 1.04
C GLN A 224 5.84 -0.36 1.97
N ARG A 225 7.06 -0.15 1.48
CA ARG A 225 8.15 0.48 2.23
C ARG A 225 8.54 1.80 1.60
N VAL A 226 9.01 2.73 2.42
CA VAL A 226 9.51 4.03 1.97
C VAL A 226 10.72 4.44 2.80
N SER A 227 11.77 4.93 2.13
CA SER A 227 12.94 5.47 2.81
C SER A 227 12.62 6.84 3.42
N LEU A 228 13.04 7.08 4.67
CA LEU A 228 12.86 8.37 5.33
C LEU A 228 13.93 9.39 4.91
N LYS A 229 14.16 9.49 3.60
CA LYS A 229 15.04 10.45 2.95
C LYS A 229 14.22 11.25 1.93
N LYS A 230 14.44 12.56 1.92
CA LYS A 230 13.91 13.46 0.88
C LYS A 230 14.73 13.32 -0.40
N ASP A 231 14.15 13.76 -1.51
CA ASP A 231 14.90 14.05 -2.74
C ASP A 231 16.19 14.81 -2.44
N GLY A 232 17.31 14.31 -2.97
CA GLY A 232 18.65 14.83 -2.69
C GLY A 232 19.40 14.12 -1.57
N GLY A 233 18.81 13.07 -0.96
CA GLY A 233 19.50 12.17 -0.02
C GLY A 233 19.53 12.66 1.43
N VAL A 234 18.85 13.77 1.73
CA VAL A 234 18.76 14.34 3.07
C VAL A 234 17.80 13.51 3.92
N ALA A 235 18.30 12.95 5.03
CA ALA A 235 17.49 12.19 5.97
C ALA A 235 16.48 13.08 6.69
N LEU A 236 15.28 12.54 6.92
CA LEU A 236 14.31 13.15 7.82
C LEU A 236 14.82 13.07 9.26
N THR A 237 14.62 14.15 10.01
CA THR A 237 15.04 14.26 11.40
C THR A 237 13.85 14.35 12.36
N GLN A 238 12.80 15.08 11.96
CA GLN A 238 11.58 15.26 12.71
C GLN A 238 10.39 14.87 11.84
N VAL A 239 9.59 13.93 12.31
CA VAL A 239 8.37 13.48 11.60
C VAL A 239 7.18 13.48 12.54
N ARG A 240 5.99 13.55 11.96
CA ARG A 240 4.72 13.30 12.65
C ARG A 240 4.02 12.12 12.02
N MET A 241 3.53 11.23 12.86
CA MET A 241 2.51 10.27 12.48
C MET A 241 1.17 10.86 12.84
N GLY A 242 0.37 11.17 11.83
CA GLY A 242 -1.03 11.56 11.97
C GLY A 242 -1.92 10.35 11.76
N LEU A 243 -2.92 10.17 12.61
CA LEU A 243 -3.90 9.09 12.51
C LEU A 243 -5.28 9.71 12.52
N GLY A 244 -6.18 9.22 11.67
CA GLY A 244 -7.56 9.71 11.65
C GLY A 244 -8.56 8.64 11.25
N TRP A 245 -9.81 8.78 11.68
CA TRP A 245 -10.93 7.88 11.44
C TRP A 245 -12.28 8.58 11.59
N ASP A 246 -13.29 8.12 10.85
CA ASP A 246 -14.66 8.63 10.95
C ASP A 246 -15.59 7.54 11.51
N PRO A 247 -16.38 7.80 12.58
CA PRO A 247 -17.40 6.87 13.03
C PRO A 247 -18.49 6.64 11.97
N ILE A 248 -18.80 5.37 11.67
CA ILE A 248 -19.91 5.05 10.77
C ILE A 248 -21.23 5.35 11.49
N LYS A 249 -21.99 6.32 10.96
CA LYS A 249 -23.31 6.70 11.48
C LYS A 249 -24.30 5.55 11.34
N GLN A 250 -24.75 5.00 12.47
CA GLN A 250 -25.81 3.98 12.49
C GLN A 250 -27.19 4.66 12.39
N ARG A 251 -27.95 4.31 11.34
CA ARG A 251 -29.35 4.74 11.19
C ARG A 251 -30.26 3.85 12.03
N GLY A 252 -30.77 4.40 13.14
CA GLY A 252 -31.79 3.77 13.97
C GLY A 252 -33.21 4.25 13.64
N MET A 253 -34.22 3.47 14.04
CA MET A 253 -35.65 3.77 13.85
C MET A 253 -36.15 4.99 14.68
N PHE A 254 -35.31 5.52 15.58
CA PHE A 254 -35.58 6.65 16.48
C PHE A 254 -34.47 7.72 16.44
N GLY A 255 -34.00 8.05 15.23
CA GLY A 255 -32.99 9.10 15.01
C GLY A 255 -31.57 8.56 14.78
N ASN A 256 -30.72 9.41 14.20
CA ASN A 256 -29.30 9.10 13.98
C ASN A 256 -28.55 9.21 15.32
N ARG A 257 -27.98 8.10 15.81
CA ARG A 257 -26.97 8.13 16.87
C ARG A 257 -25.61 7.95 16.22
N THR A 258 -24.73 8.94 16.38
CA THR A 258 -23.30 8.75 16.10
C THR A 258 -22.72 8.08 17.35
N PRO A 259 -22.15 6.86 17.25
CA PRO A 259 -21.40 6.30 18.37
C PRO A 259 -20.14 7.14 18.61
N ASP A 260 -19.84 7.48 19.87
CA ASP A 260 -18.56 8.09 20.26
C ASP A 260 -17.46 7.02 20.18
N ILE A 261 -16.82 6.90 19.03
CA ILE A 261 -15.74 5.94 18.82
C ILE A 261 -14.40 6.58 19.19
N ASP A 262 -13.92 6.13 20.34
CA ASP A 262 -12.69 6.55 20.98
C ASP A 262 -11.60 5.52 20.66
N LEU A 263 -10.62 5.94 19.87
CA LEU A 263 -9.46 5.13 19.52
C LEU A 263 -8.19 5.84 19.96
N ASP A 264 -7.26 5.07 20.49
CA ASP A 264 -6.00 5.57 21.02
C ASP A 264 -4.86 5.22 20.07
N ALA A 265 -4.11 6.23 19.63
CA ALA A 265 -2.84 5.99 18.96
C ALA A 265 -1.74 5.66 19.99
N SER A 266 -0.79 4.82 19.61
CA SER A 266 0.37 4.52 20.44
C SER A 266 1.60 4.23 19.59
N ALA A 267 2.77 4.60 20.11
CA ALA A 267 4.06 4.21 19.56
C ALA A 267 4.75 3.22 20.50
N VAL A 268 5.13 2.06 19.97
CA VAL A 268 5.77 0.98 20.71
C VAL A 268 7.20 0.79 20.20
N LEU A 269 8.18 0.94 21.09
CA LEU A 269 9.60 0.91 20.75
C LEU A 269 10.18 -0.46 21.06
N PHE A 270 10.95 -1.01 20.13
CA PHE A 270 11.59 -2.30 20.25
C PHE A 270 13.10 -2.22 19.99
N ALA A 271 13.85 -3.00 20.78
CA ALA A 271 15.23 -3.37 20.53
C ALA A 271 15.22 -4.85 20.12
N ASP A 272 15.26 -5.09 18.81
CA ASP A 272 14.94 -6.38 18.20
C ASP A 272 13.57 -6.86 18.69
N ALA A 273 13.50 -8.00 19.39
CA ALA A 273 12.26 -8.53 19.94
C ALA A 273 11.91 -8.01 21.35
N GLN A 274 12.78 -7.20 21.97
CA GLN A 274 12.60 -6.72 23.33
C GLN A 274 11.84 -5.39 23.33
N LEU A 275 10.74 -5.35 24.09
CA LEU A 275 9.99 -4.11 24.32
C LEU A 275 10.84 -3.14 25.15
N VAL A 276 11.07 -1.94 24.62
CA VAL A 276 11.86 -0.89 25.27
C VAL A 276 10.95 0.09 26.00
N ASP A 277 9.93 0.60 25.31
CA ASP A 277 9.03 1.62 25.83
C ASP A 277 7.71 1.68 25.05
N VAL A 278 6.73 2.35 25.62
CA VAL A 278 5.42 2.61 25.00
C VAL A 278 5.05 4.07 25.25
N CYS A 279 4.78 4.82 24.18
CA CYS A 279 4.25 6.18 24.24
C CYS A 279 2.78 6.18 23.81
N TYR A 280 1.88 6.63 24.68
CA TYR A 280 0.42 6.59 24.50
C TYR A 280 -0.25 7.66 25.39
N PHE A 281 -1.58 7.76 25.42
CA PHE A 281 -2.28 8.79 26.21
C PHE A 281 -1.87 8.85 27.70
N GLY A 282 -1.59 7.68 28.32
CA GLY A 282 -1.14 7.60 29.72
C GLY A 282 0.35 7.92 29.94
N GLN A 283 1.14 7.95 28.87
CA GLN A 283 2.55 8.31 28.87
C GLN A 283 2.87 9.10 27.58
N LEU A 284 2.61 10.40 27.60
CA LEU A 284 2.67 11.27 26.42
C LEU A 284 4.08 11.50 25.85
N ALA A 285 5.13 10.98 26.49
CA ALA A 285 6.48 11.03 25.98
C ALA A 285 7.22 9.72 26.28
N SER A 286 8.04 9.25 25.34
CA SER A 286 8.98 8.17 25.62
C SER A 286 10.03 8.61 26.64
N LYS A 287 10.62 7.65 27.36
CA LYS A 287 11.63 7.88 28.40
C LYS A 287 12.89 8.57 27.87
N ASP A 288 13.25 8.30 26.62
CA ASP A 288 14.35 8.96 25.91
C ASP A 288 13.96 10.35 25.34
N GLY A 289 12.69 10.71 25.43
CA GLY A 289 12.11 11.95 24.91
C GLY A 289 12.03 12.04 23.38
N SER A 290 12.40 11.00 22.64
CA SER A 290 12.40 10.98 21.17
C SER A 290 11.00 10.94 20.57
N ILE A 291 10.01 10.42 21.30
CA ILE A 291 8.61 10.35 20.88
C ILE A 291 7.73 11.18 21.81
N ARG A 292 6.78 11.92 21.23
CA ARG A 292 5.79 12.71 21.97
C ARG A 292 4.39 12.61 21.35
N HIS A 293 3.45 12.08 22.12
CA HIS A 293 2.02 12.09 21.82
C HIS A 293 1.45 13.49 22.13
N THR A 294 0.55 14.02 21.28
CA THR A 294 0.00 15.38 21.48
C THR A 294 -1.12 15.45 22.51
N GLY A 295 -1.72 14.32 22.85
CA GLY A 295 -2.87 14.22 23.75
C GLY A 295 -3.98 13.45 23.07
N ASP A 296 -4.92 12.92 23.86
CA ASP A 296 -5.96 12.01 23.42
C ASP A 296 -7.18 12.76 22.82
N ASN A 297 -7.66 12.33 21.66
CA ASN A 297 -8.90 12.79 21.04
C ASN A 297 -10.02 11.77 21.26
N LEU A 298 -10.81 12.05 22.30
CA LEU A 298 -11.87 11.17 22.81
C LEU A 298 -13.08 10.96 21.87
N THR A 299 -13.19 11.72 20.77
CA THR A 299 -14.40 11.75 19.95
C THR A 299 -14.17 11.48 18.46
N GLY A 300 -12.95 11.68 17.95
CA GLY A 300 -12.67 11.66 16.51
C GLY A 300 -13.43 12.74 15.73
N GLU A 301 -13.89 13.81 16.41
CA GLU A 301 -14.56 14.93 15.75
C GLU A 301 -13.52 15.97 15.31
N GLY A 302 -13.37 16.13 13.99
CA GLY A 302 -12.50 17.15 13.41
C GLY A 302 -12.15 16.82 11.96
N GLU A 303 -11.62 17.80 11.22
CA GLU A 303 -10.97 17.52 9.94
C GLU A 303 -9.48 17.22 10.19
N GLY A 304 -8.99 16.09 9.69
CA GLY A 304 -7.56 15.80 9.65
C GLY A 304 -7.14 14.66 10.58
N ASP A 305 -6.06 14.89 11.35
CA ASP A 305 -5.53 13.89 12.27
C ASP A 305 -6.29 13.98 13.59
N ASP A 306 -6.95 12.89 13.96
CA ASP A 306 -7.53 12.74 15.29
C ASP A 306 -6.43 12.59 16.34
N GLU A 307 -5.36 11.87 15.99
CA GLU A 307 -4.22 11.62 16.86
C GLU A 307 -2.88 11.92 16.20
N VAL A 308 -1.96 12.51 16.98
CA VAL A 308 -0.65 12.89 16.48
C VAL A 308 0.48 12.43 17.39
N ILE A 309 1.43 11.71 16.81
CA ILE A 309 2.67 11.29 17.46
C ILE A 309 3.85 11.94 16.76
N ASN A 310 4.56 12.82 17.47
CA ASN A 310 5.80 13.44 17.01
C ASN A 310 6.97 12.51 17.29
N VAL A 311 7.88 12.39 16.33
CA VAL A 311 9.07 11.53 16.43
C VAL A 311 10.30 12.30 15.99
N ASP A 312 11.27 12.39 16.88
CA ASP A 312 12.63 12.84 16.63
C ASP A 312 13.53 11.63 16.34
N LEU A 313 13.73 11.36 15.05
CA LEU A 313 14.52 10.22 14.57
C LEU A 313 16.00 10.32 15.00
N THR A 314 16.48 11.51 15.35
CA THR A 314 17.88 11.74 15.76
C THR A 314 18.12 11.46 17.24
N ARG A 315 17.06 11.49 18.05
CA ARG A 315 17.13 11.17 19.49
C ARG A 315 16.78 9.73 19.82
N ILE A 316 16.27 8.95 18.87
CA ILE A 316 16.01 7.51 19.08
C ILE A 316 17.35 6.79 19.34
N PRO A 317 17.51 6.10 20.49
CA PRO A 317 18.73 5.39 20.83
C PRO A 317 19.14 4.39 19.75
N ALA A 318 20.45 4.18 19.59
CA ALA A 318 20.99 3.28 18.55
C ALA A 318 20.52 1.83 18.69
N TYR A 319 20.24 1.38 19.92
CA TYR A 319 19.75 0.04 20.22
C TYR A 319 18.25 -0.16 19.90
N VAL A 320 17.48 0.92 19.70
CA VAL A 320 16.09 0.83 19.26
C VAL A 320 16.08 0.61 17.76
N THR A 321 15.62 -0.57 17.34
CA THR A 321 15.64 -1.02 15.95
C THR A 321 14.32 -0.76 15.25
N THR A 322 13.20 -0.73 15.99
CA THR A 322 11.85 -0.59 15.44
C THR A 322 10.97 0.28 16.34
N VAL A 323 10.15 1.12 15.72
CA VAL A 323 9.04 1.86 16.36
C VAL A 323 7.76 1.52 15.62
N MET A 324 6.79 0.88 16.27
CA MET A 324 5.51 0.52 15.67
C MET A 324 4.41 1.50 16.10
N PHE A 325 3.60 1.93 15.14
CA PHE A 325 2.43 2.77 15.39
C PHE A 325 1.19 1.90 15.35
N ILE A 326 0.49 1.84 16.47
CA ILE A 326 -0.71 1.04 16.64
C ILE A 326 -1.88 1.94 17.01
N VAL A 327 -3.08 1.43 16.75
CA VAL A 327 -4.34 2.01 17.23
C VAL A 327 -5.09 0.96 18.03
N THR A 328 -5.61 1.34 19.19
CA THR A 328 -6.43 0.46 20.05
C THR A 328 -7.77 1.12 20.36
N SER A 329 -8.85 0.34 20.49
CA SER A 329 -10.13 0.84 21.00
C SER A 329 -10.32 0.43 22.44
N TYR A 330 -10.19 1.37 23.37
CA TYR A 330 -10.41 1.11 24.81
C TYR A 330 -11.83 0.63 25.10
N LYS A 331 -12.82 1.26 24.46
CA LYS A 331 -14.26 0.90 24.58
C LYS A 331 -14.60 -0.41 23.87
N GLY A 332 -13.68 -0.99 23.11
CA GLY A 332 -13.85 -2.26 22.40
C GLY A 332 -14.70 -2.15 21.14
N HIS A 333 -14.78 -0.96 20.55
CA HIS A 333 -15.32 -0.80 19.21
C HIS A 333 -14.43 -1.53 18.21
N THR A 334 -15.07 -2.13 17.22
CA THR A 334 -14.37 -2.82 16.15
C THR A 334 -14.14 -1.90 14.97
N PHE A 335 -13.03 -2.09 14.26
CA PHE A 335 -12.66 -1.22 13.13
C PHE A 335 -13.61 -1.32 11.92
N ASP A 336 -14.56 -2.27 11.90
CA ASP A 336 -15.67 -2.31 10.94
C ASP A 336 -16.78 -1.28 11.22
N GLN A 337 -16.71 -0.58 12.36
CA GLN A 337 -17.57 0.55 12.71
C GLN A 337 -16.97 1.90 12.31
N LEU A 338 -15.82 1.88 11.62
CA LEU A 338 -15.07 3.05 11.20
C LEU A 338 -15.04 3.15 9.67
N SER A 339 -15.08 4.38 9.17
CA SER A 339 -14.78 4.75 7.80
C SER A 339 -13.54 5.65 7.76
N ASN A 340 -12.89 5.75 6.60
CA ASN A 340 -11.76 6.65 6.39
C ASN A 340 -10.62 6.52 7.43
N ALA A 341 -10.41 5.34 8.01
CA ALA A 341 -9.29 5.13 8.91
C ALA A 341 -7.96 5.21 8.14
N PHE A 342 -7.04 6.06 8.57
CA PHE A 342 -5.73 6.23 7.93
C PHE A 342 -4.61 6.47 8.94
N CYS A 343 -3.37 6.26 8.51
CA CYS A 343 -2.19 6.86 9.10
C CYS A 343 -1.39 7.61 8.02
N ARG A 344 -0.78 8.73 8.38
CA ARG A 344 0.05 9.53 7.48
C ARG A 344 1.36 9.92 8.14
N LEU A 345 2.41 9.96 7.34
CA LEU A 345 3.71 10.49 7.67
C LEU A 345 3.78 11.93 7.19
N VAL A 346 4.10 12.84 8.10
CA VAL A 346 4.25 14.27 7.83
C VAL A 346 5.67 14.70 8.20
N ASP A 347 6.30 15.50 7.36
CA ASP A 347 7.53 16.20 7.71
C ASP A 347 7.21 17.30 8.73
N ALA A 348 7.70 17.16 9.97
CA ALA A 348 7.41 18.14 11.01
C ALA A 348 8.09 19.51 10.76
N THR A 349 9.13 19.56 9.91
CA THR A 349 9.83 20.82 9.61
C THR A 349 9.12 21.67 8.57
N THR A 350 8.37 21.03 7.66
CA THR A 350 7.70 21.72 6.53
C THR A 350 6.18 21.61 6.57
N ASN A 351 5.62 20.81 7.49
CA ASN A 351 4.22 20.38 7.51
C ASN A 351 3.78 19.63 6.24
N ALA A 352 4.70 19.20 5.37
CA ALA A 352 4.35 18.47 4.16
C ALA A 352 3.94 17.03 4.48
N GLU A 353 2.78 16.59 3.99
CA GLU A 353 2.41 15.18 3.99
C GLU A 353 3.32 14.43 3.01
N LEU A 354 4.02 13.42 3.52
CA LEU A 354 5.03 12.67 2.77
C LEU A 354 4.47 11.33 2.29
N ALA A 355 3.74 10.64 3.17
CA ALA A 355 3.12 9.37 2.84
C ALA A 355 1.81 9.18 3.60
N ARG A 356 0.89 8.41 3.04
CA ARG A 356 -0.39 8.06 3.65
C ARG A 356 -0.72 6.60 3.39
N TYR A 357 -1.10 5.88 4.42
CA TYR A 357 -1.71 4.56 4.33
C TYR A 357 -3.15 4.64 4.82
N THR A 358 -4.10 4.44 3.92
CA THR A 358 -5.52 4.34 4.25
C THR A 358 -5.90 2.87 4.39
N LEU A 359 -6.61 2.55 5.46
CA LEU A 359 -7.02 1.18 5.72
C LEU A 359 -8.13 0.79 4.75
N GLN A 360 -7.98 -0.41 4.19
CA GLN A 360 -8.90 -0.99 3.23
C GLN A 360 -9.35 -2.34 3.76
N GLY A 361 -10.65 -2.59 3.78
CA GLY A 361 -11.20 -3.88 4.15
C GLY A 361 -12.59 -3.80 4.78
N ALA A 362 -13.49 -4.66 4.33
CA ALA A 362 -14.74 -4.92 5.04
C ALA A 362 -14.51 -5.90 6.21
N ASN A 363 -15.38 -5.84 7.22
CA ASN A 363 -15.46 -6.84 8.30
C ASN A 363 -14.19 -6.93 9.19
N MET A 364 -13.53 -5.79 9.44
CA MET A 364 -12.41 -5.65 10.39
C MET A 364 -12.89 -5.75 11.85
N ARG A 365 -13.25 -6.96 12.28
CA ARG A 365 -13.71 -7.27 13.65
C ARG A 365 -12.56 -7.36 14.66
N TYR A 366 -11.64 -6.41 14.58
CA TYR A 366 -10.50 -6.24 15.47
C TYR A 366 -10.74 -5.03 16.34
N THR A 367 -10.22 -5.03 17.56
CA THR A 367 -10.23 -3.86 18.46
C THR A 367 -8.89 -3.13 18.47
N ALA A 368 -7.88 -3.65 17.77
CA ALA A 368 -6.59 -3.00 17.58
C ALA A 368 -6.01 -3.26 16.18
N MET A 369 -5.11 -2.39 15.76
CA MET A 369 -4.46 -2.44 14.46
C MET A 369 -3.00 -1.99 14.56
N VAL A 370 -2.10 -2.69 13.88
CA VAL A 370 -0.78 -2.15 13.57
C VAL A 370 -0.88 -1.38 12.27
N MET A 371 -0.68 -0.07 12.33
CA MET A 371 -0.83 0.81 11.17
C MET A 371 0.43 0.76 10.32
N ALA A 372 1.57 1.01 10.94
CA ALA A 372 2.86 1.06 10.28
C ALA A 372 4.01 0.88 11.28
N LYS A 373 5.23 0.71 10.77
CA LYS A 373 6.46 0.72 11.58
C LYS A 373 7.55 1.57 10.95
N PHE A 374 8.31 2.28 11.78
CA PHE A 374 9.67 2.66 11.45
C PHE A 374 10.62 1.54 11.82
N PHE A 375 11.58 1.22 10.95
CA PHE A 375 12.62 0.24 11.23
C PHE A 375 13.95 0.70 10.65
N ARG A 376 15.06 0.31 11.29
CA ARG A 376 16.41 0.57 10.80
C ARG A 376 16.78 -0.42 9.69
N ALA A 377 17.29 0.11 8.59
CA ALA A 377 17.93 -0.65 7.53
C ALA A 377 19.32 -0.07 7.28
N GLY A 378 20.35 -0.70 7.85
CA GLY A 378 21.66 -0.08 7.96
C GLY A 378 21.62 1.16 8.86
N ASN A 379 22.12 2.29 8.36
CA ASN A 379 22.13 3.57 9.11
C ASN A 379 20.89 4.45 8.82
N GLU A 380 19.90 3.91 8.12
CA GLU A 380 18.73 4.66 7.66
C GLU A 380 17.45 4.18 8.31
N TRP A 381 16.54 5.11 8.56
CA TRP A 381 15.18 4.79 8.93
C TRP A 381 14.33 4.59 7.68
N LYS A 382 13.49 3.56 7.72
CA LYS A 382 12.47 3.28 6.72
C LYS A 382 11.11 3.18 7.40
N LEU A 383 10.06 3.52 6.68
CA LEU A 383 8.67 3.27 7.07
C LEU A 383 8.14 2.08 6.28
N GLN A 384 7.34 1.23 6.93
CA GLN A 384 6.56 0.17 6.29
C GLN A 384 5.10 0.26 6.72
N ALA A 385 4.17 0.29 5.76
CA ALA A 385 2.74 0.14 6.05
C ALA A 385 2.42 -1.32 6.40
N ILE A 386 1.62 -1.55 7.45
CA ILE A 386 1.30 -2.89 7.96
C ILE A 386 -0.19 -3.19 7.79
N GLY A 387 -1.08 -2.42 8.41
CA GLY A 387 -2.54 -2.63 8.30
C GLY A 387 -3.00 -4.03 8.69
N ASP A 388 -2.48 -4.57 9.79
CA ASP A 388 -2.88 -5.87 10.34
C ASP A 388 -3.62 -5.70 11.67
N GLY A 389 -4.78 -6.33 11.75
CA GLY A 389 -5.64 -6.31 12.93
C GLY A 389 -5.21 -7.29 14.03
N MET A 390 -5.57 -6.98 15.27
CA MET A 390 -5.45 -7.87 16.42
C MET A 390 -6.53 -7.60 17.48
N GLN A 391 -6.59 -8.47 18.48
CA GLN A 391 -7.44 -8.26 19.65
C GLN A 391 -6.59 -7.68 20.77
N ALA A 392 -6.84 -6.42 21.08
CA ALA A 392 -6.27 -5.67 22.20
C ALA A 392 -7.11 -4.40 22.41
N LYS A 393 -7.28 -3.97 23.65
CA LYS A 393 -7.96 -2.69 23.99
C LYS A 393 -7.01 -1.64 24.53
N HIS A 394 -5.77 -2.02 24.79
CA HIS A 394 -4.74 -1.15 25.35
C HIS A 394 -3.38 -1.54 24.75
N PRO A 395 -2.44 -0.60 24.54
CA PRO A 395 -1.13 -0.89 24.00
C PRO A 395 -0.35 -1.95 24.80
N GLY A 396 -0.55 -2.02 26.13
CA GLY A 396 0.01 -3.07 26.98
C GLY A 396 -0.46 -4.50 26.65
N GLU A 397 -1.68 -4.66 26.12
CA GLU A 397 -2.21 -5.94 25.64
C GLU A 397 -1.75 -6.26 24.21
N ALA A 398 -1.53 -5.21 23.40
CA ALA A 398 -1.03 -5.33 22.03
C ALA A 398 0.46 -5.69 22.00
N ALA A 399 1.27 -5.08 22.87
CA ALA A 399 2.73 -5.17 22.84
C ALA A 399 3.30 -6.61 22.79
N PRO A 400 2.79 -7.59 23.54
CA PRO A 400 3.26 -8.99 23.44
C PRO A 400 3.00 -9.65 22.08
N GLN A 401 2.04 -9.13 21.30
CA GLN A 401 1.66 -9.66 19.98
C GLN A 401 2.44 -9.02 18.82
N LEU A 402 3.12 -7.90 19.08
CA LEU A 402 3.83 -7.12 18.07
C LEU A 402 5.13 -7.73 17.52
N PRO A 403 5.88 -8.60 18.23
CA PRO A 403 7.12 -9.16 17.70
C PRO A 403 6.98 -9.90 16.35
N ARG A 404 5.78 -10.35 15.98
CA ARG A 404 5.51 -10.97 14.67
C ARG A 404 5.65 -9.99 13.48
N PHE A 405 5.70 -8.70 13.75
CA PHE A 405 5.80 -7.64 12.74
C PHE A 405 7.17 -6.99 12.66
N LEU A 406 8.18 -7.51 13.37
CA LEU A 406 9.53 -6.93 13.39
C LEU A 406 10.25 -7.01 12.05
#